data_AF-A0A5J4ZYG0-F1
#
_entry.id   AF-A0A5J4ZYG0-F1
#
_cell.length_a   1.000
_cell.length_b   1.000
_cell.length_c   1.000
_cell.angle_alpha   90.00
_cell.angle_beta   90.00
_cell.angle_gamma   90.00
#
_symmetry.space_group_name_H-M   'P 1'
#
loop_
_entity.id
_entity.type
_entity.pdbx_description
1 polymer ?
#
loop_
_entity_poly.entity_id
_entity_poly.type
_entity_poly.pdbx_seq_one_letter_code
_entity_poly.pdbx_strand_id
1 'polypeptide(L)'
;MSTIAIHGPGVFRTSCYGTRIHHKFRRISSSWKMTMNSNSSQTRKTQEFSIDLQKVSIPQFETASPSHLQFDRLQPSEQELIQENRLEFGQFVAREVVLDEEFWTAAWLRAESQWENGTNGRYVDNYKRKFAEQEFNALKRRSKGKLGQKCTCIVTVKKEEGNVKHTVLKSVVGTLDLSIRYLLHGETFPQERVKAPLLCSIKRAGKTPYGYIANLCVAKSARRQRIASNMLHFAIDSAKSNGAEQVFVHVYRNNIPAQELYQKMGFEMVEMASPQLSQEKTFLLRFKT
;
A
#
# COMPACT_ATOMS: atom_id res chain seq x y z
N MET A 1 4.99 26.90 -23.58
CA MET A 1 4.04 25.77 -23.44
C MET A 1 4.82 24.47 -23.63
N SER A 2 4.54 23.42 -22.85
CA SER A 2 5.04 22.06 -23.13
C SER A 2 4.04 21.04 -22.59
N THR A 3 3.61 20.10 -23.43
CA THR A 3 2.81 18.93 -23.04
C THR A 3 3.75 17.82 -22.54
N ILE A 4 3.34 17.11 -21.49
CA ILE A 4 4.07 15.94 -20.96
C ILE A 4 3.08 14.78 -20.80
N ALA A 5 3.50 13.58 -21.24
CA ALA A 5 2.63 12.42 -21.42
C ALA A 5 2.31 11.70 -20.09
N ILE A 6 1.10 11.13 -20.01
CA ILE A 6 0.67 10.27 -18.91
C ILE A 6 1.25 8.86 -19.13
N HIS A 7 2.43 8.60 -18.58
CA HIS A 7 2.96 7.23 -18.50
C HIS A 7 2.31 6.48 -17.32
N GLY A 8 1.32 5.66 -17.64
CA GLY A 8 0.81 4.64 -16.71
C GLY A 8 1.74 3.42 -16.64
N PRO A 9 1.64 2.56 -15.60
CA PRO A 9 2.44 1.35 -15.49
C PRO A 9 2.21 0.40 -16.67
N GLY A 10 3.30 -0.03 -17.32
CA GLY A 10 3.25 -0.90 -18.49
C GLY A 10 2.76 -2.31 -18.16
N VAL A 11 1.46 -2.58 -18.35
CA VAL A 11 0.91 -3.94 -18.32
C VAL A 11 1.30 -4.65 -19.62
N PHE A 12 2.16 -5.67 -19.52
CA PHE A 12 2.48 -6.54 -20.64
C PHE A 12 1.22 -7.26 -21.14
N ARG A 13 0.83 -7.01 -22.38
CA ARG A 13 -0.12 -7.86 -23.11
C ARG A 13 0.62 -9.07 -23.65
N THR A 14 0.33 -10.26 -23.12
CA THR A 14 0.62 -11.52 -23.82
C THR A 14 -0.26 -11.61 -25.07
N SER A 15 0.37 -11.70 -26.24
CA SER A 15 -0.34 -11.90 -27.50
C SER A 15 -0.77 -13.35 -27.66
N CYS A 16 -2.07 -13.59 -27.73
CA CYS A 16 -2.63 -14.86 -28.20
C CYS A 16 -3.60 -14.54 -29.34
N TYR A 17 -3.28 -14.98 -30.55
CA TYR A 17 -4.23 -14.96 -31.66
C TYR A 17 -5.28 -16.06 -31.41
N GLY A 18 -6.55 -15.66 -31.31
CA GLY A 18 -7.66 -16.56 -30.99
C GLY A 18 -8.99 -15.90 -31.37
N THR A 19 -9.61 -16.45 -32.41
CA THR A 19 -10.92 -16.22 -33.04
C THR A 19 -11.94 -15.33 -32.32
N ARG A 20 -12.56 -14.38 -33.05
CA ARG A 20 -13.67 -13.54 -32.56
C ARG A 20 -14.93 -14.36 -32.27
N ILE A 21 -15.58 -14.10 -31.12
CA ILE A 21 -17.03 -14.28 -30.95
C ILE A 21 -17.59 -12.99 -30.32
N HIS A 22 -18.66 -12.43 -30.90
CA HIS A 22 -19.27 -11.19 -30.43
C HIS A 22 -20.42 -11.45 -29.45
N HIS A 23 -20.23 -11.17 -28.16
CA HIS A 23 -21.34 -11.03 -27.20
C HIS A 23 -21.44 -9.58 -26.71
N LYS A 24 -22.56 -8.93 -27.06
CA LYS A 24 -22.94 -7.61 -26.53
C LYS A 24 -23.28 -7.76 -25.05
N PHE A 25 -22.60 -7.06 -24.16
CA PHE A 25 -23.07 -6.86 -22.78
C PHE A 25 -23.40 -5.40 -22.48
N ARG A 26 -24.42 -5.23 -21.66
CA ARG A 26 -25.22 -4.01 -21.48
C ARG A 26 -24.55 -3.10 -20.44
N ARG A 27 -24.42 -1.79 -20.73
CA ARG A 27 -23.98 -0.82 -19.71
C ARG A 27 -24.98 -0.82 -18.55
N ILE A 28 -24.51 -1.04 -17.33
CA ILE A 28 -25.20 -0.67 -16.10
C ILE A 28 -24.47 0.54 -15.53
N SER A 29 -25.21 1.62 -15.23
CA SER A 29 -24.70 2.87 -14.70
C SER A 29 -25.17 3.02 -13.25
N SER A 30 -24.29 2.75 -12.29
CA SER A 30 -24.55 3.00 -10.86
C SER A 30 -24.24 4.45 -10.49
N SER A 31 -25.24 5.32 -10.58
CA SER A 31 -25.16 6.68 -10.03
C SER A 31 -25.40 6.66 -8.52
N TRP A 32 -24.36 6.95 -7.75
CA TRP A 32 -24.48 7.10 -6.29
C TRP A 32 -25.07 8.48 -5.96
N LYS A 33 -26.26 8.50 -5.35
CA LYS A 33 -26.83 9.70 -4.73
C LYS A 33 -26.59 9.65 -3.23
N MET A 34 -26.13 10.75 -2.65
CA MET A 34 -26.09 10.94 -1.19
C MET A 34 -27.40 11.59 -0.73
N THR A 35 -28.04 10.99 0.25
CA THR A 35 -29.28 11.51 0.86
C THR A 35 -28.93 12.21 2.16
N MET A 36 -29.16 13.52 2.24
CA MET A 36 -29.11 14.28 3.50
C MET A 36 -30.47 14.18 4.19
N ASN A 37 -30.52 13.59 5.39
CA ASN A 37 -31.75 13.55 6.18
C ASN A 37 -31.89 14.83 7.01
N SER A 38 -32.81 15.70 6.60
CA SER A 38 -33.30 16.82 7.42
C SER A 38 -34.59 16.42 8.12
N ASN A 39 -34.60 16.38 9.44
CA ASN A 39 -35.79 16.02 10.21
C ASN A 39 -36.80 17.19 10.25
N SER A 40 -37.98 16.98 9.67
CA SER A 40 -39.22 17.66 10.05
C SER A 40 -40.34 16.63 10.19
N SER A 41 -41.51 17.00 10.71
CA SER A 41 -42.31 16.11 11.56
C SER A 41 -43.82 16.06 11.27
N GLN A 42 -44.44 15.05 11.90
CA GLN A 42 -45.88 14.87 12.19
C GLN A 42 -46.80 14.15 11.17
N THR A 43 -47.39 13.05 11.68
CA THR A 43 -48.77 12.56 11.44
C THR A 43 -49.15 11.96 10.06
N ARG A 44 -50.06 10.98 9.97
CA ARG A 44 -50.96 10.32 10.97
C ARG A 44 -51.15 8.81 10.64
N LYS A 45 -52.00 8.12 11.44
CA LYS A 45 -52.34 6.67 11.41
C LYS A 45 -53.25 6.32 10.18
N THR A 46 -53.70 5.08 9.87
CA THR A 46 -54.20 3.98 10.75
C THR A 46 -54.44 2.65 9.98
N GLN A 47 -54.17 1.47 10.63
CA GLN A 47 -54.77 0.09 10.50
C GLN A 47 -55.06 -0.55 9.10
N GLU A 48 -55.02 -1.86 8.80
CA GLU A 48 -54.69 -3.16 9.48
C GLU A 48 -54.54 -4.28 8.40
N PHE A 49 -54.52 -5.62 8.57
CA PHE A 49 -54.70 -6.59 9.68
C PHE A 49 -54.02 -7.94 9.34
N SER A 50 -53.57 -8.71 10.35
CA SER A 50 -53.36 -10.18 10.35
C SER A 50 -52.27 -10.77 9.41
N ILE A 51 -51.76 -12.01 9.55
CA ILE A 51 -52.02 -13.15 10.45
C ILE A 51 -50.68 -13.57 11.12
N ASP A 52 -50.74 -14.13 12.34
CA ASP A 52 -49.58 -14.66 13.08
C ASP A 52 -49.06 -16.00 12.51
N LEU A 53 -47.73 -16.19 12.48
CA LEU A 53 -47.08 -17.43 12.08
C LEU A 53 -45.70 -17.57 12.75
N GLN A 54 -45.67 -18.33 13.84
CA GLN A 54 -44.43 -18.64 14.57
C GLN A 54 -43.40 -19.30 13.64
N LYS A 55 -42.21 -18.70 13.52
CA LYS A 55 -41.07 -19.31 12.82
C LYS A 55 -39.82 -19.31 13.69
N VAL A 56 -39.28 -20.50 13.89
CA VAL A 56 -38.12 -20.80 14.74
C VAL A 56 -36.91 -19.92 14.39
N SER A 57 -36.30 -19.32 15.41
CA SER A 57 -35.12 -18.46 15.32
C SER A 57 -33.87 -19.24 14.88
N ILE A 58 -33.67 -19.35 13.57
CA ILE A 58 -32.37 -19.73 13.00
C ILE A 58 -31.43 -18.51 13.12
N PRO A 59 -30.22 -18.64 13.68
CA PRO A 59 -29.25 -17.56 13.65
C PRO A 59 -28.88 -17.23 12.20
N GLN A 60 -29.29 -16.06 11.72
CA GLN A 60 -28.79 -15.56 10.44
C GLN A 60 -27.30 -15.22 10.60
N PHE A 61 -26.45 -16.12 10.13
CA PHE A 61 -25.09 -15.77 9.74
C PHE A 61 -25.17 -14.65 8.70
N GLU A 62 -24.88 -13.42 9.10
CA GLU A 62 -24.78 -12.30 8.17
C GLU A 62 -23.68 -12.61 7.15
N THR A 63 -24.06 -12.69 5.88
CA THR A 63 -23.13 -12.90 4.77
C THR A 63 -22.20 -11.69 4.67
N ALA A 64 -20.97 -11.85 5.17
CA ALA A 64 -20.02 -10.77 5.37
C ALA A 64 -19.86 -9.85 4.14
N SER A 65 -20.41 -8.64 4.26
CA SER A 65 -20.35 -7.60 3.24
C SER A 65 -18.89 -7.22 2.93
N PRO A 66 -18.50 -6.95 1.67
CA PRO A 66 -17.10 -6.78 1.28
C PRO A 66 -16.48 -5.48 1.79
N SER A 67 -15.95 -5.53 3.03
CA SER A 67 -15.10 -4.51 3.68
C SER A 67 -15.59 -3.06 3.53
N HIS A 68 -16.66 -2.71 4.25
CA HIS A 68 -17.05 -1.31 4.41
C HIS A 68 -16.06 -0.61 5.37
N LEU A 69 -15.17 0.22 4.81
CA LEU A 69 -14.20 1.01 5.58
C LEU A 69 -14.93 1.85 6.65
N GLN A 70 -14.37 1.87 7.87
CA GLN A 70 -14.89 2.63 9.00
C GLN A 70 -13.97 3.80 9.33
N PHE A 71 -14.18 4.95 8.66
CA PHE A 71 -13.28 6.10 8.76
C PHE A 71 -13.23 6.75 10.16
N ASP A 72 -14.30 6.61 10.95
CA ASP A 72 -14.40 7.08 12.34
C ASP A 72 -13.92 6.05 13.37
N ARG A 73 -13.42 4.88 12.93
CA ARG A 73 -12.89 3.84 13.81
C ARG A 73 -11.72 4.36 14.63
N LEU A 74 -11.81 4.19 15.95
CA LEU A 74 -10.73 4.48 16.89
C LEU A 74 -9.56 3.51 16.73
N GLN A 75 -8.38 3.95 17.10
CA GLN A 75 -7.18 3.12 17.18
C GLN A 75 -7.40 1.97 18.18
N PRO A 76 -7.09 0.70 17.83
CA PRO A 76 -7.12 -0.41 18.78
C PRO A 76 -6.15 -0.17 19.94
N SER A 77 -6.47 -0.68 21.14
CA SER A 77 -5.57 -0.58 22.28
C SER A 77 -4.28 -1.40 22.06
N GLU A 78 -3.19 -1.05 22.74
CA GLU A 78 -1.94 -1.82 22.64
C GLU A 78 -2.07 -3.25 23.20
N GLN A 79 -3.11 -3.52 24.01
CA GLN A 79 -3.44 -4.83 24.55
C GLN A 79 -4.21 -5.72 23.55
N GLU A 80 -5.01 -5.12 22.65
CA GLU A 80 -5.69 -5.86 21.57
C GLU A 80 -4.71 -6.31 20.46
N LEU A 81 -3.60 -5.59 20.29
CA LEU A 81 -2.62 -5.82 19.23
C LEU A 81 -1.44 -6.69 19.72
N ILE A 82 -1.73 -7.97 19.96
CA ILE A 82 -0.71 -8.99 20.22
C ILE A 82 0.12 -9.19 18.95
N GLN A 83 1.24 -8.47 18.87
CA GLN A 83 2.23 -8.56 17.79
C GLN A 83 3.64 -8.57 18.38
N GLU A 84 4.35 -9.69 18.19
CA GLU A 84 5.75 -9.87 18.59
C GLU A 84 6.71 -8.98 17.78
N ASN A 85 6.33 -8.62 16.54
CA ASN A 85 7.11 -7.78 15.65
C ASN A 85 6.54 -6.34 15.61
N ARG A 86 6.91 -5.52 16.60
CA ARG A 86 6.68 -4.06 16.61
C ARG A 86 7.92 -3.31 17.09
N LEU A 87 8.20 -2.12 16.55
CA LEU A 87 9.27 -1.23 16.98
C LEU A 87 8.69 0.07 17.54
N GLU A 88 9.00 0.39 18.79
CA GLU A 88 8.52 1.59 19.47
C GLU A 88 9.60 2.66 19.56
N PHE A 89 9.26 3.92 19.30
CA PHE A 89 10.20 5.04 19.36
C PHE A 89 9.48 6.36 19.67
N GLY A 90 9.65 6.86 20.91
CA GLY A 90 8.95 8.05 21.39
C GLY A 90 7.43 7.86 21.35
N GLN A 91 6.70 8.80 20.74
CA GLN A 91 5.25 8.74 20.59
C GLN A 91 4.76 7.86 19.42
N PHE A 92 5.61 6.99 18.86
CA PHE A 92 5.34 6.24 17.64
C PHE A 92 5.59 4.73 17.77
N VAL A 93 4.87 3.94 16.97
CA VAL A 93 5.07 2.50 16.79
C VAL A 93 5.10 2.17 15.30
N ALA A 94 6.16 1.52 14.82
CA ALA A 94 6.21 0.89 13.51
C ALA A 94 5.85 -0.60 13.61
N ARG A 95 4.94 -1.07 12.76
CA ARG A 95 4.50 -2.48 12.70
C ARG A 95 3.91 -2.84 11.34
N GLU A 96 3.63 -4.12 11.11
CA GLU A 96 2.81 -4.57 9.99
C GLU A 96 1.35 -4.06 10.12
N VAL A 97 0.71 -3.77 8.98
CA VAL A 97 -0.69 -3.34 8.90
C VAL A 97 -1.62 -4.43 9.39
N VAL A 98 -2.59 -4.05 10.22
CA VAL A 98 -3.62 -4.93 10.77
C VAL A 98 -5.01 -4.62 10.21
N LEU A 99 -5.30 -3.34 9.90
CA LEU A 99 -6.64 -2.89 9.52
C LEU A 99 -6.75 -2.44 8.06
N ASP A 100 -7.95 -2.59 7.48
CA ASP A 100 -8.27 -2.00 6.17
C ASP A 100 -8.21 -0.46 6.20
N GLU A 101 -8.57 0.16 7.33
CA GLU A 101 -8.42 1.60 7.55
C GLU A 101 -6.95 2.06 7.46
N GLU A 102 -6.00 1.22 7.90
CA GLU A 102 -4.56 1.51 7.81
C GLU A 102 -4.04 1.34 6.38
N PHE A 103 -4.48 0.31 5.65
CA PHE A 103 -4.21 0.16 4.23
C PHE A 103 -4.73 1.35 3.41
N TRP A 104 -5.92 1.86 3.74
CA TRP A 104 -6.49 3.05 3.09
C TRP A 104 -5.66 4.29 3.38
N THR A 105 -5.31 4.53 4.65
CA THR A 105 -4.54 5.71 5.06
C THR A 105 -3.11 5.67 4.51
N ALA A 106 -2.48 4.49 4.44
CA ALA A 106 -1.22 4.27 3.73
C ALA A 106 -1.30 4.61 2.24
N ALA A 107 -2.38 4.20 1.55
CA ALA A 107 -2.59 4.53 0.14
C ALA A 107 -2.84 6.03 -0.09
N TRP A 108 -3.58 6.68 0.82
CA TRP A 108 -3.80 8.14 0.79
C TRP A 108 -2.51 8.93 1.03
N LEU A 109 -1.70 8.54 2.02
CA LEU A 109 -0.40 9.18 2.31
C LEU A 109 0.59 9.10 1.13
N ARG A 110 0.55 8.00 0.35
CA ARG A 110 1.30 7.86 -0.92
C ARG A 110 0.76 8.81 -1.98
N ALA A 111 -0.56 8.96 -2.09
CA ALA A 111 -1.18 9.92 -3.00
C ALA A 111 -0.79 11.37 -2.67
N GLU A 112 -0.82 11.77 -1.40
CA GLU A 112 -0.40 13.11 -0.99
C GLU A 112 1.08 13.36 -1.28
N SER A 113 1.95 12.40 -1.00
CA SER A 113 3.38 12.49 -1.27
C SER A 113 3.69 12.60 -2.78
N GLN A 114 2.93 11.91 -3.63
CA GLN A 114 3.09 11.92 -5.09
C GLN A 114 2.75 13.29 -5.73
N TRP A 115 1.79 14.02 -5.17
CA TRP A 115 1.35 15.33 -5.67
C TRP A 115 1.89 16.54 -4.87
N GLU A 116 2.72 16.32 -3.85
CA GLU A 116 3.19 17.38 -2.93
C GLU A 116 3.91 18.55 -3.62
N ASN A 117 4.67 18.26 -4.69
CA ASN A 117 5.43 19.25 -5.45
C ASN A 117 4.72 19.68 -6.75
N GLY A 118 3.47 19.30 -6.95
CA GLY A 118 2.68 19.64 -8.14
C GLY A 118 2.05 21.04 -8.06
N THR A 119 1.81 21.67 -9.21
CA THR A 119 0.95 22.86 -9.28
C THR A 119 -0.48 22.50 -8.88
N ASN A 120 -1.08 23.31 -8.00
CA ASN A 120 -2.35 23.00 -7.35
C ASN A 120 -3.56 23.19 -8.30
N GLY A 121 -3.78 22.22 -9.19
CA GLY A 121 -4.88 22.23 -10.16
C GLY A 121 -6.23 21.84 -9.57
N ARG A 122 -7.33 22.38 -10.14
CA ARG A 122 -8.74 22.19 -9.72
C ARG A 122 -9.23 20.73 -9.58
N TYR A 123 -8.45 19.74 -9.99
CA TYR A 123 -8.82 18.31 -9.95
C TYR A 123 -7.82 17.44 -9.17
N VAL A 124 -6.81 18.03 -8.51
CA VAL A 124 -5.76 17.28 -7.79
C VAL A 124 -6.33 16.28 -6.79
N ASP A 125 -7.35 16.63 -6.00
CA ASP A 125 -7.89 15.72 -4.98
C ASP A 125 -8.73 14.58 -5.58
N ASN A 126 -9.30 14.74 -6.78
CA ASN A 126 -9.91 13.64 -7.52
C ASN A 126 -8.85 12.68 -8.08
N TYR A 127 -7.68 13.19 -8.49
CA TYR A 127 -6.55 12.34 -8.88
C TYR A 127 -5.95 11.61 -7.66
N LYS A 128 -5.76 12.29 -6.52
CA LYS A 128 -5.33 11.67 -5.25
C LYS A 128 -6.28 10.55 -4.84
N ARG A 129 -7.61 10.80 -4.81
CA ARG A 129 -8.60 9.78 -4.43
C ARG A 129 -8.54 8.56 -5.34
N LYS A 130 -8.54 8.76 -6.66
CA LYS A 130 -8.44 7.66 -7.64
C LYS A 130 -7.13 6.87 -7.51
N PHE A 131 -6.02 7.55 -7.19
CA PHE A 131 -4.73 6.89 -6.93
C PHE A 131 -4.78 6.09 -5.62
N ALA A 132 -5.32 6.66 -4.54
CA ALA A 132 -5.47 5.99 -3.25
C ALA A 132 -6.37 4.75 -3.35
N GLU A 133 -7.50 4.83 -4.07
CA GLU A 133 -8.37 3.68 -4.38
C GLU A 133 -7.59 2.56 -5.11
N GLN A 134 -6.73 2.93 -6.07
CA GLN A 134 -5.93 1.97 -6.83
C GLN A 134 -4.82 1.34 -5.98
N GLU A 135 -4.09 2.11 -5.19
CA GLU A 135 -3.03 1.59 -4.32
C GLU A 135 -3.59 0.82 -3.12
N PHE A 136 -4.73 1.19 -2.54
CA PHE A 136 -5.43 0.40 -1.52
C PHE A 136 -5.77 -1.01 -2.04
N ASN A 137 -6.38 -1.08 -3.22
CA ASN A 137 -6.69 -2.34 -3.89
C ASN A 137 -5.44 -3.08 -4.37
N ALA A 138 -4.31 -2.41 -4.61
CA ALA A 138 -3.05 -3.06 -4.90
C ALA A 138 -2.41 -3.64 -3.63
N LEU A 139 -2.33 -2.87 -2.55
CA LEU A 139 -1.84 -3.27 -1.22
C LEU A 139 -2.56 -4.52 -0.70
N LYS A 140 -3.90 -4.51 -0.61
CA LYS A 140 -4.67 -5.67 -0.15
C LYS A 140 -4.45 -6.92 -1.01
N ARG A 141 -4.11 -6.78 -2.30
CA ARG A 141 -3.72 -7.90 -3.18
C ARG A 141 -2.26 -8.32 -3.04
N ARG A 142 -1.35 -7.41 -2.65
CA ARG A 142 0.05 -7.72 -2.34
C ARG A 142 0.14 -8.49 -1.01
N SER A 143 -0.54 -8.02 0.03
CA SER A 143 -0.46 -8.59 1.39
C SER A 143 -1.19 -9.92 1.59
N LYS A 144 -2.18 -10.25 0.74
CA LYS A 144 -2.74 -11.61 0.65
C LYS A 144 -1.76 -12.66 0.08
N GLY A 145 -0.58 -12.23 -0.38
CA GLY A 145 0.52 -13.08 -0.82
C GLY A 145 0.36 -13.65 -2.23
N LYS A 146 1.49 -14.11 -2.76
CA LYS A 146 1.57 -15.04 -3.91
C LYS A 146 2.55 -16.15 -3.57
N LEU A 147 2.40 -17.31 -4.22
CA LEU A 147 3.24 -18.47 -3.97
C LEU A 147 4.74 -18.15 -4.20
N GLY A 148 5.50 -17.97 -3.12
CA GLY A 148 6.92 -17.62 -3.15
C GLY A 148 7.27 -16.13 -3.13
N GLN A 149 6.32 -15.21 -2.89
CA GLN A 149 6.60 -13.79 -2.63
C GLN A 149 5.71 -13.26 -1.49
N LYS A 150 6.36 -12.86 -0.38
CA LYS A 150 5.71 -12.21 0.77
C LYS A 150 5.85 -10.69 0.61
N CYS A 151 4.75 -9.95 0.71
CA CYS A 151 4.71 -8.49 0.55
C CYS A 151 3.97 -7.85 1.73
N THR A 152 4.73 -7.45 2.74
CA THR A 152 4.26 -6.85 3.99
C THR A 152 4.15 -5.33 3.81
N CYS A 153 3.01 -4.76 4.24
CA CYS A 153 2.85 -3.32 4.36
C CYS A 153 3.14 -2.93 5.81
N ILE A 154 4.05 -1.99 5.99
CA ILE A 154 4.49 -1.47 7.29
C ILE A 154 3.90 -0.07 7.43
N VAL A 155 3.34 0.23 8.60
CA VAL A 155 2.89 1.57 8.98
C VAL A 155 3.59 2.03 10.24
N THR A 156 3.81 3.34 10.36
CA THR A 156 4.03 3.98 11.66
C THR A 156 2.72 4.62 12.10
N VAL A 157 2.24 4.23 13.28
CA VAL A 157 1.15 4.89 13.99
C VAL A 157 1.70 5.75 15.12
N LYS A 158 1.06 6.90 15.38
CA LYS A 158 1.19 7.63 16.65
C LYS A 158 0.47 6.86 17.77
N LYS A 159 1.03 6.86 18.98
CA LYS A 159 0.38 6.38 20.21
C LYS A 159 -0.70 7.36 20.68
N GLU A 160 -1.73 6.88 21.35
CA GLU A 160 -2.68 7.76 22.05
C GLU A 160 -1.96 8.47 23.22
N GLU A 161 -2.14 9.78 23.36
CA GLU A 161 -1.48 10.59 24.40
C GLU A 161 -2.50 10.98 25.48
N GLY A 162 -2.38 10.34 26.65
CA GLY A 162 -3.32 10.52 27.76
C GLY A 162 -4.74 10.07 27.38
N ASN A 163 -5.72 10.95 27.59
CA ASN A 163 -7.13 10.68 27.28
C ASN A 163 -7.52 11.01 25.82
N VAL A 164 -6.58 11.48 24.98
CA VAL A 164 -6.87 11.90 23.61
C VAL A 164 -6.85 10.71 22.66
N LYS A 165 -8.03 10.15 22.40
CA LYS A 165 -8.18 9.06 21.42
C LYS A 165 -8.01 9.55 19.98
N HIS A 166 -7.51 8.68 19.12
CA HIS A 166 -7.31 8.97 17.70
C HIS A 166 -8.10 7.99 16.82
N THR A 167 -8.66 8.48 15.71
CA THR A 167 -9.13 7.58 14.65
C THR A 167 -7.93 7.00 13.90
N VAL A 168 -8.06 5.79 13.35
CA VAL A 168 -7.00 5.10 12.61
C VAL A 168 -6.44 5.99 11.48
N LEU A 169 -7.31 6.77 10.83
CA LEU A 169 -6.94 7.74 9.77
C LEU A 169 -6.06 8.89 10.27
N LYS A 170 -6.13 9.24 11.56
CA LYS A 170 -5.34 10.33 12.16
C LYS A 170 -4.06 9.84 12.82
N SER A 171 -3.92 8.54 13.09
CA SER A 171 -2.74 7.99 13.74
C SER A 171 -1.64 7.52 12.77
N VAL A 172 -1.98 7.04 11.57
CA VAL A 172 -0.97 6.61 10.58
C VAL A 172 -0.19 7.81 10.03
N VAL A 173 1.08 7.92 10.42
CA VAL A 173 2.00 9.02 10.05
C VAL A 173 3.10 8.60 9.08
N GLY A 174 3.27 7.30 8.84
CA GLY A 174 4.26 6.76 7.90
C GLY A 174 3.82 5.44 7.28
N THR A 175 4.28 5.14 6.07
CA THR A 175 4.04 3.87 5.37
C THR A 175 5.26 3.43 4.57
N LEU A 176 5.44 2.11 4.43
CA LEU A 176 6.52 1.47 3.69
C LEU A 176 6.08 0.07 3.23
N ASP A 177 6.46 -0.35 2.02
CA ASP A 177 6.28 -1.73 1.55
C ASP A 177 7.62 -2.50 1.66
N LEU A 178 7.59 -3.68 2.28
CA LEU A 178 8.68 -4.65 2.29
C LEU A 178 8.26 -5.89 1.49
N SER A 179 9.02 -6.25 0.45
CA SER A 179 8.86 -7.53 -0.26
C SER A 179 10.02 -8.46 0.02
N ILE A 180 9.76 -9.72 0.39
CA ILE A 180 10.77 -10.78 0.42
C ILE A 180 10.68 -11.55 -0.90
N ARG A 181 11.79 -11.63 -1.64
CA ARG A 181 11.86 -12.15 -3.01
C ARG A 181 13.14 -12.99 -3.22
N TYR A 182 13.21 -13.69 -4.34
CA TYR A 182 14.38 -14.46 -4.77
C TYR A 182 14.85 -13.93 -6.12
N LEU A 183 16.17 -13.99 -6.39
CA LEU A 183 16.73 -13.65 -7.70
C LEU A 183 16.41 -14.76 -8.72
N LEU A 184 15.99 -14.34 -9.91
CA LEU A 184 15.73 -15.21 -11.05
C LEU A 184 17.05 -15.66 -11.70
N HIS A 185 17.01 -16.71 -12.52
CA HIS A 185 18.21 -17.19 -13.19
C HIS A 185 18.77 -16.16 -14.19
N GLY A 186 19.97 -15.64 -13.86
CA GLY A 186 20.65 -14.57 -14.58
C GLY A 186 20.59 -13.20 -13.89
N GLU A 187 19.70 -12.96 -12.92
CA GLU A 187 19.69 -11.70 -12.16
C GLU A 187 20.86 -11.67 -11.13
N THR A 188 21.72 -10.66 -11.25
CA THR A 188 22.72 -10.27 -10.24
C THR A 188 22.09 -9.38 -9.17
N PHE A 189 21.12 -8.55 -9.58
CA PHE A 189 20.37 -7.65 -8.70
C PHE A 189 18.88 -7.54 -9.09
N PRO A 190 17.99 -7.04 -8.20
CA PRO A 190 16.55 -7.10 -8.41
C PRO A 190 16.07 -6.34 -9.65
N GLN A 191 15.30 -7.01 -10.52
CA GLN A 191 14.72 -6.45 -11.75
C GLN A 191 15.75 -6.16 -12.87
N GLU A 192 16.97 -6.70 -12.77
CA GLU A 192 17.95 -6.68 -13.85
C GLU A 192 17.41 -7.40 -15.09
N ARG A 193 16.97 -6.64 -16.11
CA ARG A 193 16.42 -7.21 -17.35
C ARG A 193 17.51 -7.76 -18.26
N VAL A 194 18.11 -8.88 -17.87
CA VAL A 194 18.74 -9.82 -18.80
C VAL A 194 17.72 -10.19 -19.89
N LYS A 195 18.17 -10.30 -21.15
CA LYS A 195 17.32 -10.73 -22.27
C LYS A 195 16.99 -12.22 -22.16
N ALA A 196 16.04 -12.56 -21.29
CA ALA A 196 15.58 -13.93 -21.09
C ALA A 196 15.07 -14.53 -22.43
N PRO A 197 15.59 -15.70 -22.86
CA PRO A 197 15.05 -16.39 -24.03
C PRO A 197 13.59 -16.79 -23.84
N LEU A 198 12.80 -16.70 -24.90
CA LEU A 198 11.32 -16.82 -24.91
C LEU A 198 10.75 -18.16 -24.41
N LEU A 199 11.60 -19.15 -24.09
CA LEU A 199 11.23 -20.52 -23.72
C LEU A 199 11.89 -21.00 -22.41
N CYS A 200 12.58 -20.13 -21.67
CA CYS A 200 13.14 -20.49 -20.36
C CYS A 200 12.05 -20.55 -19.28
N SER A 201 11.86 -21.71 -18.66
CA SER A 201 11.09 -21.80 -17.41
C SER A 201 11.77 -20.97 -16.31
N ILE A 202 10.97 -20.22 -15.55
CA ILE A 202 11.47 -19.30 -14.51
C ILE A 202 11.95 -20.11 -13.29
N LYS A 203 13.14 -20.67 -13.40
CA LYS A 203 13.84 -21.35 -12.29
C LYS A 203 14.40 -20.28 -11.34
N ARG A 204 14.14 -20.45 -10.04
CA ARG A 204 14.83 -19.66 -9.00
C ARG A 204 16.32 -20.01 -9.03
N ALA A 205 17.19 -19.02 -8.94
CA ALA A 205 18.64 -19.24 -8.93
C ALA A 205 19.30 -18.77 -7.62
N GLY A 206 18.79 -17.70 -7.01
CA GLY A 206 19.20 -17.33 -5.66
C GLY A 206 18.83 -18.44 -4.66
N LYS A 207 19.82 -18.98 -3.94
CA LYS A 207 19.59 -19.85 -2.77
C LYS A 207 18.96 -19.08 -1.61
N THR A 208 19.36 -17.83 -1.45
CA THR A 208 18.93 -16.92 -0.38
C THR A 208 17.98 -15.85 -0.93
N PRO A 209 17.00 -15.40 -0.13
CA PRO A 209 16.11 -14.31 -0.50
C PRO A 209 16.77 -12.93 -0.30
N TYR A 210 16.15 -11.90 -0.87
CA TYR A 210 16.46 -10.49 -0.61
C TYR A 210 15.21 -9.73 -0.16
N GLY A 211 15.42 -8.69 0.64
CA GLY A 211 14.41 -7.68 0.96
C GLY A 211 14.37 -6.62 -0.13
N TYR A 212 13.18 -6.16 -0.50
CA TYR A 212 12.98 -5.03 -1.41
C TYR A 212 12.04 -4.00 -0.77
N ILE A 213 12.58 -2.82 -0.53
CA ILE A 213 11.95 -1.68 0.14
C ILE A 213 11.38 -0.74 -0.92
N ALA A 214 10.11 -0.36 -0.77
CA ALA A 214 9.39 0.51 -1.71
C ALA A 214 8.37 1.39 -0.98
N ASN A 215 7.90 2.45 -1.65
CA ASN A 215 6.77 3.28 -1.19
C ASN A 215 6.95 3.90 0.21
N LEU A 216 8.19 4.17 0.63
CA LEU A 216 8.50 4.87 1.88
C LEU A 216 7.96 6.30 1.82
N CYS A 217 6.95 6.59 2.64
CA CYS A 217 6.33 7.91 2.75
C CYS A 217 6.09 8.25 4.22
N VAL A 218 6.34 9.51 4.60
CA VAL A 218 6.04 10.05 5.93
C VAL A 218 5.25 11.35 5.77
N ALA A 219 4.18 11.49 6.55
CA ALA A 219 3.28 12.64 6.53
C ALA A 219 4.05 13.94 6.73
N LYS A 220 3.73 14.98 5.95
CA LYS A 220 4.55 16.21 5.86
C LYS A 220 4.81 16.87 7.23
N SER A 221 3.80 16.86 8.10
CA SER A 221 3.83 17.33 9.49
C SER A 221 4.68 16.47 10.44
N ALA A 222 4.90 15.19 10.13
CA ALA A 222 5.62 14.23 10.95
C ALA A 222 7.09 14.00 10.50
N ARG A 223 7.52 14.67 9.42
CA ARG A 223 8.90 14.57 8.92
C ARG A 223 9.92 15.14 9.89
N ARG A 224 11.20 14.77 9.70
CA ARG A 224 12.35 15.07 10.57
C ARG A 224 12.31 14.45 11.98
N GLN A 225 11.18 13.91 12.43
CA GLN A 225 11.02 13.21 13.72
C GLN A 225 11.55 11.75 13.73
N ARG A 226 12.59 11.45 12.94
CA ARG A 226 13.22 10.10 12.80
C ARG A 226 12.30 8.93 12.43
N ILE A 227 11.04 9.17 12.05
CA ILE A 227 10.08 8.10 11.63
C ILE A 227 10.68 7.24 10.51
N ALA A 228 11.12 7.86 9.42
CA ALA A 228 11.60 7.13 8.25
C ALA A 228 12.81 6.22 8.53
N SER A 229 13.73 6.63 9.42
CA SER A 229 14.87 5.79 9.84
C SER A 229 14.44 4.61 10.71
N ASN A 230 13.52 4.82 11.65
CA ASN A 230 13.00 3.71 12.47
C ASN A 230 12.17 2.72 11.65
N MET A 231 11.37 3.20 10.68
CA MET A 231 10.69 2.33 9.71
C MET A 231 11.67 1.49 8.88
N LEU A 232 12.83 2.06 8.51
CA LEU A 232 13.86 1.33 7.78
C LEU A 232 14.59 0.31 8.66
N HIS A 233 14.89 0.61 9.93
CA HIS A 233 15.39 -0.40 10.88
C HIS A 233 14.42 -1.58 10.99
N PHE A 234 13.15 -1.31 11.34
CA PHE A 234 12.13 -2.36 11.45
C PHE A 234 11.95 -3.18 10.16
N ALA A 235 12.01 -2.55 8.98
CA ALA A 235 11.94 -3.27 7.71
C ALA A 235 13.20 -4.08 7.38
N ILE A 236 14.38 -3.59 7.75
CA ILE A 236 15.65 -4.33 7.62
C ILE A 236 15.64 -5.54 8.53
N ASP A 237 15.32 -5.37 9.81
CA ASP A 237 15.33 -6.46 10.80
C ASP A 237 14.24 -7.50 10.50
N SER A 238 13.05 -7.06 10.05
CA SER A 238 12.04 -7.96 9.48
C SER A 238 12.57 -8.73 8.27
N ALA A 239 13.34 -8.10 7.36
CA ALA A 239 13.97 -8.81 6.25
C ALA A 239 15.00 -9.84 6.72
N LYS A 240 15.85 -9.53 7.73
CA LYS A 240 16.79 -10.49 8.34
C LYS A 240 16.06 -11.72 8.89
N SER A 241 14.99 -11.50 9.67
CA SER A 241 14.16 -12.56 10.26
C SER A 241 13.37 -13.37 9.21
N ASN A 242 13.25 -12.88 7.97
CA ASN A 242 12.72 -13.65 6.83
C ASN A 242 13.86 -14.21 5.93
N GLY A 243 15.09 -14.27 6.44
CA GLY A 243 16.26 -14.91 5.82
C GLY A 243 17.02 -14.08 4.79
N ALA A 244 16.79 -12.76 4.69
CA ALA A 244 17.41 -11.93 3.66
C ALA A 244 18.81 -11.44 4.03
N GLU A 245 19.80 -11.77 3.21
CA GLU A 245 21.22 -11.33 3.32
C GLU A 245 21.45 -9.89 2.80
N GLN A 246 20.51 -9.39 2.00
CA GLN A 246 20.62 -8.10 1.31
C GLN A 246 19.24 -7.43 1.22
N VAL A 247 19.20 -6.12 1.40
CA VAL A 247 17.99 -5.29 1.28
C VAL A 247 18.22 -4.19 0.26
N PHE A 248 17.37 -4.12 -0.75
CA PHE A 248 17.50 -3.21 -1.89
C PHE A 248 16.42 -2.14 -1.89
N VAL A 249 16.75 -0.96 -2.41
CA VAL A 249 15.80 0.16 -2.60
C VAL A 249 16.17 0.99 -3.83
N HIS A 250 15.17 1.45 -4.57
CA HIS A 250 15.34 2.45 -5.63
C HIS A 250 15.03 3.85 -5.12
N VAL A 251 15.84 4.83 -5.52
CA VAL A 251 15.63 6.25 -5.19
C VAL A 251 15.84 7.13 -6.44
N TYR A 252 15.00 8.15 -6.63
CA TYR A 252 15.17 9.10 -7.72
C TYR A 252 16.39 10.00 -7.49
N ARG A 253 17.16 10.29 -8.54
CA ARG A 253 18.39 11.08 -8.49
C ARG A 253 18.20 12.52 -7.99
N ASN A 254 17.00 13.08 -8.11
CA ASN A 254 16.63 14.39 -7.57
C ASN A 254 16.07 14.34 -6.13
N ASN A 255 15.80 13.16 -5.57
CA ASN A 255 15.30 13.01 -4.19
C ASN A 255 16.47 12.96 -3.19
N ILE A 256 17.17 14.09 -3.06
CA ILE A 256 18.32 14.25 -2.16
C ILE A 256 17.99 13.88 -0.69
N PRO A 257 16.84 14.27 -0.10
CA PRO A 257 16.51 13.90 1.28
C PRO A 257 16.39 12.38 1.50
N ALA A 258 15.94 11.62 0.50
CA ALA A 258 15.91 10.17 0.58
C ALA A 258 17.29 9.54 0.36
N GLN A 259 18.12 10.09 -0.54
CA GLN A 259 19.52 9.63 -0.72
C GLN A 259 20.33 9.82 0.57
N GLU A 260 20.24 10.99 1.21
CA GLU A 260 20.84 11.24 2.53
C GLU A 260 20.34 10.24 3.59
N LEU A 261 19.03 9.95 3.62
CA LEU A 261 18.46 8.99 4.55
C LEU A 261 19.05 7.59 4.35
N TYR A 262 19.05 7.08 3.12
CA TYR A 262 19.57 5.74 2.82
C TYR A 262 21.08 5.65 3.11
N GLN A 263 21.87 6.68 2.77
CA GLN A 263 23.29 6.73 3.10
C GLN A 263 23.52 6.71 4.62
N LYS A 264 22.75 7.49 5.40
CA LYS A 264 22.81 7.51 6.88
C LYS A 264 22.34 6.20 7.52
N MET A 265 21.52 5.42 6.81
CA MET A 265 21.11 4.05 7.16
C MET A 265 22.08 2.97 6.68
N GLY A 266 23.23 3.33 6.08
CA GLY A 266 24.26 2.37 5.64
C GLY A 266 24.00 1.70 4.29
N PHE A 267 23.10 2.24 3.45
CA PHE A 267 22.93 1.73 2.08
C PHE A 267 24.05 2.22 1.15
N GLU A 268 24.71 1.29 0.47
CA GLU A 268 25.70 1.51 -0.59
C GLU A 268 24.99 1.69 -1.94
N MET A 269 25.56 2.46 -2.87
CA MET A 269 25.11 2.46 -4.27
C MET A 269 25.64 1.22 -4.99
N VAL A 270 24.76 0.46 -5.66
CA VAL A 270 25.15 -0.75 -6.41
C VAL A 270 25.54 -0.42 -7.84
N GLU A 271 24.79 0.48 -8.49
CA GLU A 271 24.96 0.77 -9.91
C GLU A 271 24.74 2.25 -10.23
N MET A 272 25.74 2.88 -10.86
CA MET A 272 25.51 4.07 -11.68
C MET A 272 25.15 3.64 -13.10
N ALA A 273 23.84 3.64 -13.40
CA ALA A 273 23.29 3.61 -14.74
C ALA A 273 23.61 2.39 -15.62
N SER A 274 22.94 1.26 -15.36
CA SER A 274 22.36 0.50 -16.46
C SER A 274 21.52 1.44 -17.36
N PRO A 275 21.35 1.12 -18.66
CA PRO A 275 20.56 1.96 -19.57
C PRO A 275 19.12 2.23 -19.06
N GLN A 276 18.59 1.34 -18.22
CA GLN A 276 17.26 1.41 -17.62
C GLN A 276 17.20 2.43 -16.47
N LEU A 277 18.12 2.35 -15.48
CA LEU A 277 18.25 3.39 -14.43
C LEU A 277 18.57 4.78 -15.00
N SER A 278 19.18 4.85 -16.19
CA SER A 278 19.42 6.11 -16.91
C SER A 278 18.12 6.72 -17.46
N GLN A 279 17.22 5.91 -18.02
CA GLN A 279 15.89 6.36 -18.47
C GLN A 279 14.98 6.74 -17.29
N GLU A 280 14.96 5.93 -16.23
CA GLU A 280 14.08 6.13 -15.06
C GLU A 280 14.61 7.21 -14.08
N LYS A 281 15.84 7.70 -14.28
CA LYS A 281 16.51 8.70 -13.44
C LYS A 281 16.55 8.30 -11.96
N THR A 282 16.85 7.03 -11.73
CA THR A 282 16.98 6.41 -10.41
C THR A 282 18.42 5.97 -10.13
N PHE A 283 18.67 5.63 -8.87
CA PHE A 283 19.81 4.83 -8.38
C PHE A 283 19.26 3.59 -7.69
N LEU A 284 19.97 2.46 -7.81
CA LEU A 284 19.74 1.26 -7.00
C LEU A 284 20.74 1.24 -5.84
N LEU A 285 20.20 1.17 -4.61
CA LEU A 285 20.98 1.09 -3.38
C LEU A 285 20.77 -0.27 -2.68
N ARG A 286 21.78 -0.72 -1.94
CA ARG A 286 21.81 -1.98 -1.18
C ARG A 286 22.33 -1.76 0.23
N PHE A 287 21.62 -2.31 1.21
CA PHE A 287 22.12 -2.61 2.54
C PHE A 287 22.48 -4.11 2.62
N LYS A 288 23.63 -4.46 3.20
CA LYS A 288 24.00 -5.85 3.55
C LYS A 288 23.57 -6.07 5.00
N THR A 289 22.92 -7.19 5.30
CA THR A 289 22.32 -7.43 6.63
C THR A 289 23.28 -8.02 7.66
#